data_AF-A0A5B9D2C6-F1
#
_entry.id   AF-A0A5B9D2C6-F1
#
_cell.length_a   1.000
_cell.length_b   1.000
_cell.length_c   1.000
_cell.angle_alpha   90.00
_cell.angle_beta   90.00
_cell.angle_gamma   90.00
#
_symmetry.space_group_name_H-M   'P 1'
#
loop_
_entity.id
_entity.type
_entity.pdbx_description
1 polymer ?
#
loop_
_entity_poly.entity_id
_entity_poly.type
_entity_poly.pdbx_seq_one_letter_code
_entity_poly.pdbx_strand_id
1 'polypeptide(L)'
;MVKLLFKTYIIIPIMFFSVALLLGCKKVRTLAEYNRLYQKYVHENYTTSEYSQKLEKAKKEIEYYKKSITPVLSIEYDNNQFWKYLIILPNNPPEFDILKHYHIALVFCGRFADLWQGNKNMPSLVFNDFKSEFEAFKNSVVQYDGSWNSLTRRFLEAKFETNFDDPMFAYAEAFLDSPNGISRKEQTLRTEEMIITHEATRFSNTGKMCDLAVDIYRTMMPYKNKDVRPPVRYSTFEKLKQYLKNL
;
A
#
# COMPACT_ATOMS: atom_id res chain seq x y z
N MET A 1 17.93 44.35 -26.02
CA MET A 1 17.45 43.08 -26.62
C MET A 1 18.18 41.83 -26.08
N VAL A 2 19.51 41.85 -25.93
CA VAL A 2 20.31 40.69 -25.45
C VAL A 2 19.99 40.24 -24.00
N LYS A 3 19.67 41.17 -23.09
CA LYS A 3 19.33 40.84 -21.69
C LYS A 3 18.00 40.07 -21.52
N LEU A 4 17.07 40.17 -22.47
CA LEU A 4 15.78 39.48 -22.41
C LEU A 4 15.91 38.02 -22.87
N LEU A 5 16.72 37.78 -23.91
CA LEU A 5 16.99 36.44 -24.42
C LEU A 5 17.73 35.58 -23.38
N PHE A 6 18.66 36.17 -22.63
CA PHE A 6 19.44 35.46 -21.60
C PHE A 6 18.57 35.00 -20.41
N LYS A 7 17.61 35.82 -19.96
CA LYS A 7 16.67 35.42 -18.89
C LYS A 7 15.76 34.27 -19.33
N THR A 8 15.28 34.31 -20.57
CA THR A 8 14.39 33.27 -21.12
C THR A 8 15.14 31.95 -21.31
N TYR A 9 16.41 32.00 -21.72
CA TYR A 9 17.27 30.82 -21.90
C TYR A 9 17.71 30.14 -20.60
N ILE A 10 17.65 30.80 -19.44
CA ILE A 10 18.00 30.21 -18.14
C ILE A 10 16.74 29.65 -17.44
N ILE A 11 15.60 30.35 -17.55
CA ILE A 11 14.35 29.94 -16.89
C ILE A 11 13.79 28.65 -17.50
N ILE A 12 13.86 28.50 -18.83
CA ILE A 12 13.36 27.31 -19.53
C ILE A 12 14.09 26.03 -19.11
N PRO A 13 15.44 25.92 -19.12
CA PRO A 13 16.13 24.72 -18.69
C PRO A 13 15.99 24.45 -17.20
N ILE A 14 15.85 25.46 -16.34
CA ILE A 14 15.56 25.23 -14.91
C ILE A 14 14.16 24.63 -14.77
N MET A 15 13.15 25.16 -15.47
CA MET A 15 11.81 24.54 -15.49
C MET A 15 11.83 23.14 -16.10
N PHE A 16 12.56 22.91 -17.19
CA PHE A 16 12.71 21.58 -17.78
C PHE A 16 13.50 20.62 -16.90
N PHE A 17 14.45 21.09 -16.10
CA PHE A 17 15.21 20.27 -15.15
C PHE A 17 14.38 19.95 -13.91
N SER A 18 13.59 20.90 -13.40
CA SER A 18 12.61 20.66 -12.34
C SER A 18 11.50 19.72 -12.81
N VAL A 19 11.00 19.90 -14.03
CA VAL A 19 10.02 19.02 -14.66
C VAL A 19 10.65 17.68 -15.03
N ALA A 20 11.93 17.58 -15.38
CA ALA A 20 12.64 16.31 -15.60
C ALA A 20 13.07 15.61 -14.31
N LEU A 21 13.18 16.32 -13.19
CA LEU A 21 13.31 15.74 -11.85
C LEU A 21 11.95 15.25 -11.32
N LEU A 22 10.85 15.92 -11.68
CA LEU A 22 9.48 15.52 -11.38
C LEU A 22 8.96 14.39 -12.32
N LEU A 23 9.32 14.44 -13.60
CA LEU A 23 9.09 13.39 -14.63
C LEU A 23 10.21 12.35 -14.66
N GLY A 24 11.26 12.57 -13.88
CA GLY A 24 12.19 11.56 -13.42
C GLY A 24 11.47 10.64 -12.43
N CYS A 25 10.29 10.16 -12.81
CA CYS A 25 9.66 8.97 -12.28
C CYS A 25 10.77 7.93 -12.23
N LYS A 26 11.33 7.72 -11.03
CA LYS A 26 12.25 6.63 -10.78
C LYS A 26 11.45 5.39 -11.14
N LYS A 27 11.68 4.86 -12.34
CA LYS A 27 10.99 3.68 -12.85
C LYS A 27 11.45 2.52 -12.02
N VAL A 28 10.80 2.30 -10.88
CA VAL A 28 10.96 1.09 -10.09
C VAL A 28 10.09 0.05 -10.78
N ARG A 29 10.70 -0.86 -11.52
CA ARG A 29 10.01 -1.89 -12.29
C ARG A 29 10.10 -3.25 -11.64
N THR A 30 11.03 -3.45 -10.72
CA THR A 30 11.29 -4.74 -10.09
C THR A 30 11.46 -4.58 -8.58
N LEU A 31 11.21 -5.66 -7.84
CA LEU A 31 11.48 -5.70 -6.40
C LEU A 31 12.99 -5.59 -6.12
N ALA A 32 13.86 -6.00 -7.04
CA ALA A 32 15.31 -5.82 -6.93
C ALA A 32 15.72 -4.33 -6.95
N GLU A 33 15.15 -3.53 -7.87
CA GLU A 33 15.36 -2.08 -7.90
C GLU A 33 14.82 -1.41 -6.63
N TYR A 34 13.62 -1.83 -6.20
CA TYR A 34 13.02 -1.36 -4.95
C TYR A 34 13.94 -1.68 -3.76
N ASN A 35 14.46 -2.91 -3.65
CA ASN A 35 15.35 -3.33 -2.59
C ASN A 35 16.64 -2.50 -2.52
N ARG A 36 17.22 -2.11 -3.66
CA ARG A 36 18.40 -1.21 -3.67
C ARG A 36 18.05 0.19 -3.12
N LEU A 37 16.88 0.71 -3.48
CA LEU A 37 16.40 2.00 -2.94
C LEU A 37 16.10 1.91 -1.44
N TYR A 38 15.49 0.80 -0.99
CA TYR A 38 15.23 0.56 0.42
C TYR A 38 16.52 0.44 1.24
N GLN A 39 17.53 -0.28 0.74
CA GLN A 39 18.85 -0.35 1.39
C GLN A 39 19.51 1.01 1.53
N LYS A 40 19.43 1.84 0.48
CA LYS A 40 19.91 3.23 0.53
C LYS A 40 19.15 4.05 1.58
N TYR A 41 17.82 3.95 1.59
CA TYR A 41 16.98 4.60 2.59
C TYR A 41 17.35 4.19 4.02
N VAL A 42 17.57 2.89 4.26
CA VAL A 42 18.01 2.37 5.57
C VAL A 42 19.36 2.96 5.98
N HIS A 43 20.33 2.99 5.05
CA HIS A 43 21.65 3.54 5.32
C HIS A 43 21.62 5.05 5.65
N GLU A 44 20.75 5.81 4.97
CA GLU A 44 20.65 7.27 5.15
C GLU A 44 19.88 7.66 6.43
N ASN A 45 18.93 6.83 6.86
CA ASN A 45 17.97 7.21 7.91
C ASN A 45 18.19 6.52 9.27
N TYR A 46 19.01 5.47 9.34
CA TYR A 46 19.19 4.68 10.56
C TYR A 46 20.66 4.47 10.90
N THR A 47 20.94 4.35 12.20
CA THR A 47 22.16 3.66 12.62
C THR A 47 21.99 2.14 12.49
N THR A 48 23.09 1.40 12.28
CA THR A 48 23.04 -0.07 12.14
C THR A 48 22.38 -0.76 13.34
N SER A 49 22.67 -0.29 14.57
CA SER A 49 22.10 -0.85 15.79
C SER A 49 20.59 -0.59 15.90
N GLU A 50 20.16 0.64 15.60
CA GLU A 50 18.76 1.03 15.59
C GLU A 50 17.94 0.19 14.60
N TYR A 51 18.40 0.10 13.34
CA TYR A 51 17.72 -0.68 12.32
C TYR A 51 17.62 -2.15 12.71
N SER A 52 18.69 -2.74 13.25
CA SER A 52 18.71 -4.14 13.68
C SER A 52 17.69 -4.41 14.79
N GLN A 53 17.58 -3.53 15.80
CA GLN A 53 16.61 -3.69 16.88
C GLN A 53 15.16 -3.62 16.37
N LYS A 54 14.87 -2.68 15.47
CA LYS A 54 13.54 -2.52 14.85
C LYS A 54 13.18 -3.72 13.98
N LEU A 55 14.14 -4.21 13.18
CA LEU A 55 13.95 -5.39 12.34
C LEU A 55 13.62 -6.63 13.18
N GLU A 56 14.31 -6.84 14.30
CA GLU A 56 13.99 -7.95 15.22
C GLU A 56 12.61 -7.82 15.85
N LYS A 57 12.16 -6.60 16.15
CA LYS A 57 10.79 -6.37 16.62
C LYS A 57 9.76 -6.69 15.52
N ALA A 58 9.97 -6.19 14.30
CA ALA A 58 9.08 -6.44 13.17
C ALA A 58 8.96 -7.93 12.81
N LYS A 59 10.06 -8.69 12.92
CA LYS A 59 10.03 -10.17 12.76
C LYS A 59 9.08 -10.85 13.75
N LYS A 60 9.04 -10.38 15.00
CA LYS A 60 8.10 -10.93 16.01
C LYS A 60 6.65 -10.63 15.68
N GLU A 61 6.37 -9.44 15.13
CA GLU A 61 5.03 -9.07 14.65
C GLU A 61 4.58 -10.02 13.54
N ILE A 62 5.44 -10.30 12.55
CA ILE A 62 5.14 -11.27 11.48
C ILE A 62 4.76 -12.64 12.02
N GLU A 63 5.52 -13.18 12.99
CA GLU A 63 5.25 -14.50 13.56
C GLU A 63 3.91 -14.55 14.32
N TYR A 64 3.47 -13.43 14.90
CA TYR A 64 2.12 -13.32 15.47
C TYR A 64 1.05 -13.38 14.38
N TYR A 65 1.19 -12.58 13.32
CA TYR A 65 0.20 -12.52 12.24
C TYR A 65 0.10 -13.83 11.46
N LYS A 66 1.21 -14.54 11.21
CA LYS A 66 1.19 -15.85 10.54
C LYS A 66 0.26 -16.86 11.19
N LYS A 67 0.12 -16.82 12.51
CA LYS A 67 -0.80 -17.70 13.25
C LYS A 67 -2.28 -17.34 13.05
N SER A 68 -2.56 -16.12 12.61
CA SER A 68 -3.92 -15.60 12.40
C SER A 68 -4.39 -15.67 10.94
N ILE A 69 -3.48 -15.91 10.00
CA ILE A 69 -3.80 -16.04 8.57
C ILE A 69 -4.35 -17.44 8.31
N THR A 70 -5.51 -17.51 7.66
CA THR A 70 -6.13 -18.78 7.32
C THR A 70 -5.59 -19.25 5.97
N PRO A 71 -5.15 -20.52 5.83
CA PRO A 71 -4.69 -21.04 4.55
C PRO A 71 -5.77 -20.94 3.47
N VAL A 72 -5.36 -20.60 2.25
CA VAL A 72 -6.22 -20.61 1.06
C VAL A 72 -5.56 -21.41 -0.06
N LEU A 73 -6.36 -22.11 -0.85
CA LEU A 73 -5.88 -22.81 -2.03
C LEU A 73 -5.57 -21.80 -3.13
N SER A 74 -4.43 -21.95 -3.83
CA SER A 74 -4.10 -21.12 -4.99
C SER A 74 -5.14 -21.32 -6.09
N ILE A 75 -5.60 -20.24 -6.72
CA ILE A 75 -6.54 -20.25 -7.85
C ILE A 75 -5.86 -19.70 -9.11
N GLU A 76 -6.49 -19.89 -10.27
CA GLU A 76 -5.93 -19.53 -11.58
C GLU A 76 -5.57 -18.04 -11.71
N TYR A 77 -6.33 -17.14 -11.08
CA TYR A 77 -6.05 -15.70 -11.11
C TYR A 77 -4.88 -15.26 -10.18
N ASP A 78 -4.32 -16.17 -9.37
CA ASP A 78 -3.11 -15.91 -8.57
C ASP A 78 -1.81 -15.87 -9.42
N ASN A 79 -1.92 -16.00 -10.74
CA ASN A 79 -0.78 -15.98 -11.67
C ASN A 79 -0.05 -14.63 -11.78
N ASN A 80 -0.62 -13.53 -11.26
CA ASN A 80 0.17 -12.33 -10.98
C ASN A 80 0.99 -12.58 -9.71
N GLN A 81 2.32 -12.62 -9.88
CA GLN A 81 3.28 -12.95 -8.83
C GLN A 81 3.07 -12.14 -7.55
N PHE A 82 2.71 -10.86 -7.65
CA PHE A 82 2.61 -9.97 -6.50
C PHE A 82 1.36 -10.21 -5.64
N TRP A 83 0.21 -10.42 -6.27
CA TRP A 83 -1.09 -10.57 -5.58
C TRP A 83 -1.11 -11.80 -4.66
N LYS A 84 -0.53 -12.90 -5.14
CA LYS A 84 -0.40 -14.14 -4.36
C LYS A 84 0.27 -13.91 -3.01
N TYR A 85 1.33 -13.09 -2.97
CA TYR A 85 2.11 -12.84 -1.76
C TYR A 85 1.34 -12.07 -0.68
N LEU A 86 0.32 -11.31 -1.08
CA LEU A 86 -0.49 -10.50 -0.17
C LEU A 86 -1.61 -11.33 0.49
N ILE A 87 -2.02 -12.44 -0.13
CA ILE A 87 -3.10 -13.30 0.37
C ILE A 87 -2.58 -14.44 1.24
N ILE A 88 -1.41 -15.01 0.90
CA ILE A 88 -0.89 -16.23 1.57
C ILE A 88 0.20 -15.94 2.60
N LEU A 89 0.66 -14.69 2.73
CA LEU A 89 1.73 -14.26 3.64
C LEU A 89 2.90 -15.27 3.72
N PRO A 90 3.56 -15.59 2.59
CA PRO A 90 4.52 -16.66 2.55
C PRO A 90 5.75 -16.33 3.41
N ASN A 91 6.33 -17.36 4.07
CA ASN A 91 7.52 -17.22 4.93
C ASN A 91 8.72 -16.58 4.22
N ASN A 92 8.79 -16.74 2.90
CA ASN A 92 9.70 -16.07 1.97
C ASN A 92 9.34 -16.58 0.57
N PRO A 93 8.61 -15.83 -0.27
CA PRO A 93 8.81 -15.99 -1.69
C PRO A 93 10.18 -15.40 -2.07
N PRO A 94 10.85 -15.88 -3.12
CA PRO A 94 12.19 -15.42 -3.47
C PRO A 94 12.27 -13.91 -3.77
N GLU A 95 11.13 -13.24 -3.98
CA GLU A 95 11.08 -11.87 -4.48
C GLU A 95 10.41 -10.87 -3.52
N PHE A 96 9.32 -11.21 -2.81
CA PHE A 96 8.60 -10.28 -1.92
C PHE A 96 8.85 -10.55 -0.42
N ASP A 97 9.59 -9.67 0.23
CA ASP A 97 9.84 -9.66 1.68
C ASP A 97 9.07 -8.50 2.35
N ILE A 98 8.06 -8.81 3.17
CA ILE A 98 7.24 -7.77 3.83
C ILE A 98 8.06 -6.85 4.75
N LEU A 99 9.20 -7.31 5.30
CA LEU A 99 10.08 -6.47 6.12
C LEU A 99 10.79 -5.37 5.30
N LYS A 100 10.89 -5.56 3.98
CA LYS A 100 11.48 -4.60 3.05
C LYS A 100 10.42 -3.88 2.23
N HIS A 101 9.27 -4.51 2.02
CA HIS A 101 8.25 -4.07 1.06
C HIS A 101 6.94 -3.62 1.72
N TYR A 102 6.93 -3.34 3.03
CA TYR A 102 5.73 -2.88 3.72
C TYR A 102 5.16 -1.57 3.14
N HIS A 103 5.96 -0.66 2.57
CA HIS A 103 5.39 0.51 1.89
C HIS A 103 4.60 0.12 0.64
N ILE A 104 5.04 -0.90 -0.11
CA ILE A 104 4.30 -1.45 -1.26
C ILE A 104 2.96 -2.01 -0.77
N ALA A 105 2.98 -2.80 0.30
CA ALA A 105 1.77 -3.35 0.92
C ALA A 105 0.83 -2.23 1.42
N LEU A 106 1.35 -1.17 2.04
CA LEU A 106 0.55 -0.03 2.50
C LEU A 106 -0.11 0.74 1.36
N VAL A 107 0.63 1.08 0.29
CA VAL A 107 0.05 1.77 -0.88
C VAL A 107 -1.03 0.90 -1.51
N PHE A 108 -0.75 -0.40 -1.65
CA PHE A 108 -1.70 -1.37 -2.15
C PHE A 108 -2.97 -1.45 -1.27
N CYS A 109 -2.83 -1.53 0.04
CA CYS A 109 -3.95 -1.50 0.99
C CYS A 109 -4.72 -0.18 0.96
N GLY A 110 -4.04 0.95 0.75
CA GLY A 110 -4.69 2.25 0.60
C GLY A 110 -5.57 2.33 -0.64
N ARG A 111 -5.20 1.64 -1.72
CA ARG A 111 -6.03 1.53 -2.94
C ARG A 111 -7.34 0.76 -2.68
N PHE A 112 -7.39 -0.19 -1.76
CA PHE A 112 -8.66 -0.82 -1.34
C PHE A 112 -9.61 0.18 -0.70
N ALA A 113 -9.10 1.07 0.16
CA ALA A 113 -9.92 2.12 0.75
C ALA A 113 -10.48 3.09 -0.32
N ASP A 114 -9.74 3.36 -1.40
CA ASP A 114 -10.26 4.15 -2.53
C ASP A 114 -11.46 3.47 -3.22
N LEU A 115 -11.42 2.14 -3.35
CA LEU A 115 -12.54 1.35 -3.88
C LEU A 115 -13.77 1.46 -2.97
N TRP A 116 -13.58 1.34 -1.66
CA TRP A 116 -14.69 1.42 -0.69
C TRP A 116 -15.31 2.80 -0.58
N GLN A 117 -14.53 3.84 -0.78
CA GLN A 117 -15.03 5.22 -0.77
C GLN A 117 -15.78 5.58 -2.05
N GLY A 118 -15.99 4.64 -2.97
CA GLY A 118 -16.81 4.83 -4.16
C GLY A 118 -16.18 5.82 -5.13
N ASN A 119 -14.86 5.77 -5.31
CA ASN A 119 -14.19 6.59 -6.31
C ASN A 119 -14.69 6.21 -7.72
N LYS A 120 -15.64 6.99 -8.22
CA LYS A 120 -16.36 6.76 -9.50
C LYS A 120 -15.47 6.74 -10.73
N ASN A 121 -14.21 7.13 -10.61
CA ASN A 121 -13.22 7.09 -11.69
C ASN A 121 -12.51 5.74 -11.80
N MET A 122 -12.77 4.80 -10.89
CA MET A 122 -12.21 3.44 -10.95
C MET A 122 -12.98 2.60 -11.99
N PRO A 123 -12.27 1.82 -12.84
CA PRO A 123 -12.91 0.92 -13.77
C PRO A 123 -13.58 -0.25 -13.04
N SER A 124 -14.87 -0.50 -13.32
CA SER A 124 -15.65 -1.61 -12.75
C SER A 124 -16.02 -2.64 -13.81
N LEU A 125 -16.04 -3.91 -13.45
CA LEU A 125 -16.47 -5.03 -14.28
C LEU A 125 -17.99 -5.05 -14.50
N VAL A 126 -18.80 -4.65 -13.52
CA VAL A 126 -20.26 -4.84 -13.58
C VAL A 126 -20.99 -3.82 -12.70
N PHE A 127 -21.64 -2.81 -13.28
CA PHE A 127 -22.32 -1.76 -12.49
C PHE A 127 -23.73 -2.12 -12.00
N ASN A 128 -24.41 -3.11 -12.62
CA ASN A 128 -25.83 -3.33 -12.32
C ASN A 128 -26.09 -4.31 -11.16
N ASP A 129 -25.26 -5.34 -10.98
CA ASP A 129 -25.46 -6.38 -9.94
C ASP A 129 -24.44 -6.31 -8.79
N PHE A 130 -23.40 -5.47 -8.90
CA PHE A 130 -22.34 -5.41 -7.88
C PHE A 130 -22.85 -4.96 -6.51
N LYS A 131 -23.90 -4.12 -6.45
CA LYS A 131 -24.44 -3.66 -5.17
C LYS A 131 -25.07 -4.80 -4.37
N SER A 132 -25.84 -5.68 -5.01
CA SER A 132 -26.44 -6.84 -4.34
C SER A 132 -25.38 -7.87 -3.95
N GLU A 133 -24.44 -8.15 -4.85
CA GLU A 133 -23.32 -9.06 -4.56
C GLU A 133 -22.45 -8.53 -3.41
N PHE A 134 -22.19 -7.22 -3.38
CA PHE A 134 -21.43 -6.58 -2.32
C PHE A 134 -22.12 -6.68 -0.95
N GLU A 135 -23.44 -6.44 -0.87
CA GLU A 135 -24.17 -6.59 0.39
C GLU A 135 -24.21 -8.06 0.87
N ALA A 136 -24.39 -9.01 -0.05
CA ALA A 136 -24.32 -10.43 0.26
C ALA A 136 -22.91 -10.83 0.77
N PHE A 137 -21.88 -10.35 0.09
CA PHE A 137 -20.49 -10.55 0.49
C PHE A 137 -20.19 -9.96 1.87
N LYS A 138 -20.62 -8.72 2.14
CA LYS A 138 -20.44 -8.07 3.44
C LYS A 138 -21.02 -8.91 4.57
N ASN A 139 -22.22 -9.46 4.39
CA ASN A 139 -22.84 -10.35 5.36
C ASN A 139 -22.02 -11.64 5.58
N SER A 140 -21.45 -12.21 4.52
CA SER A 140 -20.57 -13.39 4.62
C SER A 140 -19.26 -13.10 5.37
N VAL A 141 -18.67 -11.91 5.17
CA VAL A 141 -17.42 -11.50 5.83
C VAL A 141 -17.63 -11.19 7.31
N VAL A 142 -18.78 -10.61 7.70
CA VAL A 142 -19.12 -10.38 9.12
C VAL A 142 -19.14 -11.69 9.91
N GLN A 143 -19.63 -12.77 9.31
CA GLN A 143 -19.62 -14.10 9.94
C GLN A 143 -18.20 -14.65 10.12
N TYR A 144 -17.25 -14.22 9.28
CA TYR A 144 -15.88 -14.75 9.25
C TYR A 144 -14.88 -13.95 10.10
N ASP A 145 -14.88 -12.62 10.00
CA ASP A 145 -13.90 -11.74 10.65
C ASP A 145 -14.48 -10.96 11.84
N GLY A 146 -15.70 -11.28 12.24
CA GLY A 146 -16.43 -10.70 13.38
C GLY A 146 -16.93 -9.27 13.17
N SER A 147 -16.37 -8.50 12.23
CA SER A 147 -16.86 -7.15 11.88
C SER A 147 -16.32 -6.63 10.54
N TRP A 148 -17.22 -6.30 9.62
CA TRP A 148 -16.91 -5.57 8.38
C TRP A 148 -16.25 -4.20 8.66
N ASN A 149 -16.68 -3.54 9.74
CA ASN A 149 -16.14 -2.23 10.14
C ASN A 149 -14.69 -2.36 10.60
N SER A 150 -14.32 -3.47 11.25
CA SER A 150 -12.93 -3.76 11.59
C SER A 150 -12.08 -3.83 10.32
N LEU A 151 -12.47 -4.63 9.32
CA LEU A 151 -11.74 -4.74 8.05
C LEU A 151 -11.65 -3.41 7.29
N THR A 152 -12.75 -2.67 7.22
CA THR A 152 -12.77 -1.35 6.58
C THR A 152 -11.80 -0.39 7.26
N ARG A 153 -11.74 -0.42 8.59
CA ARG A 153 -10.77 0.36 9.36
C ARG A 153 -9.33 0.00 9.00
N ARG A 154 -8.99 -1.29 8.84
CA ARG A 154 -7.63 -1.75 8.45
C ARG A 154 -7.17 -1.09 7.15
N PHE A 155 -8.01 -1.13 6.11
CA PHE A 155 -7.69 -0.51 4.81
C PHE A 155 -7.57 1.01 4.89
N LEU A 156 -8.46 1.65 5.66
CA LEU A 156 -8.41 3.09 5.86
C LEU A 156 -7.16 3.53 6.62
N GLU A 157 -6.79 2.81 7.69
CA GLU A 157 -5.55 3.07 8.42
C GLU A 157 -4.35 2.99 7.47
N ALA A 158 -4.23 1.93 6.67
CA ALA A 158 -3.17 1.83 5.67
C ALA A 158 -3.15 3.02 4.69
N LYS A 159 -4.31 3.45 4.18
CA LYS A 159 -4.42 4.65 3.32
C LYS A 159 -3.93 5.93 3.99
N PHE A 160 -4.19 6.07 5.29
CA PHE A 160 -3.79 7.28 6.00
C PHE A 160 -2.30 7.24 6.41
N GLU A 161 -1.76 6.04 6.64
CA GLU A 161 -0.33 5.80 6.90
C GLU A 161 0.56 6.02 5.65
N THR A 162 0.00 6.14 4.44
CA THR A 162 0.78 6.49 3.23
C THR A 162 0.93 8.00 2.99
N ASN A 163 0.26 8.85 3.78
CA ASN A 163 0.30 10.33 3.61
C ASN A 163 1.48 11.00 4.32
N PHE A 164 2.60 10.30 4.47
CA PHE A 164 3.80 10.80 5.11
C PHE A 164 4.84 11.20 4.06
N ASP A 165 5.73 12.14 4.42
CA ASP A 165 6.89 12.53 3.59
C ASP A 165 7.98 11.45 3.58
N ASP A 166 7.60 10.17 3.48
CA ASP A 166 8.52 9.05 3.30
C ASP A 166 8.71 8.79 1.79
N PRO A 167 9.92 9.01 1.23
CA PRO A 167 10.16 8.84 -0.20
C PRO A 167 9.93 7.40 -0.70
N MET A 168 9.92 6.41 0.19
CA MET A 168 9.64 5.03 -0.18
C MET A 168 8.20 4.84 -0.68
N PHE A 169 7.24 5.67 -0.27
CA PHE A 169 5.87 5.61 -0.80
C PHE A 169 5.80 5.96 -2.28
N ALA A 170 6.58 6.94 -2.74
CA ALA A 170 6.67 7.27 -4.16
C ALA A 170 7.27 6.12 -4.98
N TYR A 171 8.26 5.40 -4.44
CA TYR A 171 8.83 4.21 -5.08
C TYR A 171 7.87 3.02 -5.08
N ALA A 172 7.09 2.87 -4.01
CA ALA A 172 6.06 1.84 -3.90
C ALA A 172 4.94 2.07 -4.93
N GLU A 173 4.47 3.31 -5.08
CA GLU A 173 3.52 3.68 -6.14
C GLU A 173 4.08 3.39 -7.54
N ALA A 174 5.32 3.81 -7.81
CA ALA A 174 5.98 3.57 -9.09
C ALA A 174 6.13 2.06 -9.40
N PHE A 175 6.43 1.24 -8.39
CA PHE A 175 6.48 -0.21 -8.53
C PHE A 175 5.11 -0.81 -8.84
N LEU A 176 4.08 -0.42 -8.09
CA LEU A 176 2.72 -0.94 -8.30
C LEU A 176 2.17 -0.59 -9.68
N ASP A 177 2.54 0.57 -10.23
CA ASP A 177 2.13 0.98 -11.58
C ASP A 177 3.04 0.44 -12.69
N SER A 178 4.05 -0.37 -12.35
CA SER A 178 4.94 -1.04 -13.30
C SER A 178 4.35 -2.36 -13.84
N PRO A 179 4.87 -2.91 -14.95
CA PRO A 179 4.40 -4.19 -15.49
C PRO A 179 4.51 -5.39 -14.53
N ASN A 180 5.44 -5.35 -13.56
CA ASN A 180 5.62 -6.41 -12.56
C ASN A 180 4.88 -6.12 -11.25
N GLY A 181 4.18 -4.98 -11.17
CA GLY A 181 3.33 -4.62 -10.06
C GLY A 181 1.89 -5.08 -10.25
N ILE A 182 0.97 -4.34 -9.62
CA ILE A 182 -0.46 -4.46 -9.85
C ILE A 182 -1.07 -3.07 -10.05
N SER A 183 -1.47 -2.80 -11.29
CA SER A 183 -2.11 -1.54 -11.63
C SER A 183 -3.40 -1.34 -10.82
N ARG A 184 -3.82 -0.09 -10.60
CA ARG A 184 -5.10 0.20 -9.92
C ARG A 184 -6.29 -0.47 -10.60
N LYS A 185 -6.29 -0.50 -11.94
CA LYS A 185 -7.31 -1.20 -12.72
C LYS A 185 -7.35 -2.68 -12.34
N GLU A 186 -6.23 -3.38 -12.49
CA GLU A 186 -6.13 -4.81 -12.18
C GLU A 186 -6.54 -5.12 -10.73
N GLN A 187 -6.09 -4.31 -9.76
CA GLN A 187 -6.49 -4.46 -8.37
C GLN A 187 -8.00 -4.30 -8.16
N THR A 188 -8.63 -3.36 -8.88
CA THR A 188 -10.09 -3.16 -8.84
C THR A 188 -10.82 -4.39 -9.34
N LEU A 189 -10.48 -4.86 -10.55
CA LEU A 189 -11.11 -6.02 -11.16
C LEU A 189 -11.02 -7.25 -10.25
N ARG A 190 -9.84 -7.51 -9.65
CA ARG A 190 -9.64 -8.62 -8.71
C ARG A 190 -10.44 -8.48 -7.43
N THR A 191 -10.54 -7.27 -6.91
CA THR A 191 -11.33 -7.01 -5.70
C THR A 191 -12.81 -7.27 -5.95
N GLU A 192 -13.31 -6.84 -7.11
CA GLU A 192 -14.69 -7.12 -7.52
C GLU A 192 -14.92 -8.61 -7.74
N GLU A 193 -13.97 -9.31 -8.37
CA GLU A 193 -14.04 -10.76 -8.54
C GLU A 193 -14.11 -11.49 -7.20
N MET A 194 -13.27 -11.14 -6.22
CA MET A 194 -13.32 -11.72 -4.86
C MET A 194 -14.68 -11.53 -4.17
N ILE A 195 -15.35 -10.41 -4.44
CA ILE A 195 -16.70 -10.13 -3.93
C ILE A 195 -17.71 -11.06 -4.59
N ILE A 196 -17.71 -11.10 -5.93
CA ILE A 196 -18.65 -11.88 -6.74
C ILE A 196 -18.51 -13.38 -6.47
N THR A 197 -17.28 -13.87 -6.25
CA THR A 197 -17.00 -15.29 -5.98
C THR A 197 -17.07 -15.64 -4.49
N HIS A 198 -17.47 -14.69 -3.63
CA HIS A 198 -17.58 -14.87 -2.19
C HIS A 198 -16.30 -15.36 -1.48
N GLU A 199 -15.13 -14.84 -1.88
CA GLU A 199 -13.83 -15.20 -1.31
C GLU A 199 -13.51 -14.50 0.03
N ALA A 200 -14.42 -14.64 1.01
CA ALA A 200 -14.34 -13.96 2.31
C ALA A 200 -13.01 -14.21 3.06
N THR A 201 -12.48 -15.44 3.01
CA THR A 201 -11.19 -15.79 3.63
C THR A 201 -10.02 -15.02 3.02
N ARG A 202 -9.94 -14.97 1.69
CA ARG A 202 -8.87 -14.24 0.97
C ARG A 202 -8.95 -12.75 1.24
N PHE A 203 -10.18 -12.23 1.35
CA PHE A 203 -10.43 -10.84 1.69
C PHE A 203 -10.00 -10.51 3.12
N SER A 204 -10.35 -11.36 4.09
CA SER A 204 -9.90 -11.22 5.48
C SER A 204 -8.37 -11.27 5.58
N ASN A 205 -7.72 -12.22 4.89
CA ASN A 205 -6.25 -12.30 4.85
C ASN A 205 -5.62 -11.02 4.29
N THR A 206 -6.22 -10.44 3.24
CA THR A 206 -5.76 -9.15 2.68
C THR A 206 -5.86 -8.04 3.73
N GLY A 207 -6.98 -7.96 4.47
CA GLY A 207 -7.13 -7.01 5.57
C GLY A 207 -6.09 -7.21 6.69
N LYS A 208 -5.83 -8.46 7.10
CA LYS A 208 -4.80 -8.80 8.10
C LYS A 208 -3.39 -8.45 7.61
N MET A 209 -3.12 -8.59 6.31
CA MET A 209 -1.87 -8.15 5.70
C MET A 209 -1.71 -6.62 5.75
N CYS A 210 -2.80 -5.88 5.58
CA CYS A 210 -2.78 -4.43 5.75
C CYS A 210 -2.44 -4.01 7.18
N ASP A 211 -3.05 -4.67 8.18
CA ASP A 211 -2.71 -4.43 9.59
C ASP A 211 -1.24 -4.75 9.88
N LEU A 212 -0.73 -5.89 9.41
CA LEU A 212 0.68 -6.23 9.54
C LEU A 212 1.60 -5.19 8.91
N ALA A 213 1.26 -4.70 7.71
CA ALA A 213 2.05 -3.68 7.02
C ALA A 213 2.07 -2.35 7.80
N VAL A 214 0.94 -1.97 8.41
CA VAL A 214 0.83 -0.80 9.29
C VAL A 214 1.71 -0.97 10.53
N ASP A 215 1.64 -2.14 11.19
CA ASP A 215 2.44 -2.42 12.39
C ASP A 215 3.94 -2.42 12.08
N ILE A 216 4.36 -3.11 11.01
CA ILE A 216 5.73 -3.10 10.55
C ILE A 216 6.17 -1.67 10.23
N TYR A 217 5.36 -0.88 9.53
CA TYR A 217 5.71 0.51 9.22
C TYR A 217 5.94 1.33 10.49
N ARG A 218 5.00 1.29 11.45
CA ARG A 218 5.11 2.01 12.73
C ARG A 218 6.34 1.56 13.53
N THR A 219 6.68 0.28 13.49
CA THR A 219 7.86 -0.26 14.14
C THR A 219 9.15 0.16 13.42
N MET A 220 9.17 0.09 12.08
CA MET A 220 10.36 0.33 11.28
C MET A 220 10.67 1.82 11.14
N MET A 221 9.69 2.72 10.97
CA MET A 221 9.87 4.17 10.73
C MET A 221 10.99 4.84 11.56
N PRO A 222 11.91 5.63 10.96
CA PRO A 222 13.12 6.13 11.63
C PRO A 222 12.79 7.01 12.86
N TYR A 223 13.61 6.98 13.92
CA TYR A 223 13.37 7.82 15.11
C TYR A 223 13.36 9.32 14.80
N LYS A 224 14.17 9.80 13.86
CA LYS A 224 14.15 11.20 13.40
C LYS A 224 12.79 11.63 12.81
N ASN A 225 11.98 10.66 12.41
CA ASN A 225 10.62 10.84 11.89
C ASN A 225 9.54 10.44 12.91
N LYS A 226 9.88 10.12 14.17
CA LYS A 226 8.88 9.85 15.22
C LYS A 226 8.30 11.13 15.83
N ASP A 227 9.14 12.16 16.00
CA ASP A 227 8.72 13.50 16.47
C ASP A 227 8.32 14.41 15.31
N VAL A 228 8.86 14.13 14.11
CA VAL A 228 8.25 14.52 12.84
C VAL A 228 7.35 13.38 12.41
N ARG A 229 6.32 13.03 13.21
CA ARG A 229 5.06 12.76 12.52
C ARG A 229 4.81 14.06 11.78
N PRO A 230 4.94 14.16 10.44
CA PRO A 230 4.30 15.28 9.76
C PRO A 230 2.88 15.29 10.34
N PRO A 231 2.33 16.48 10.69
CA PRO A 231 0.98 16.53 11.18
C PRO A 231 0.19 15.64 10.22
N VAL A 232 -0.46 14.59 10.72
CA VAL A 232 -1.24 13.66 9.89
C VAL A 232 -2.33 14.51 9.28
N ARG A 233 -2.02 15.29 8.20
CA ARG A 233 -2.36 16.73 8.11
C ARG A 233 -3.62 16.97 8.89
N TYR A 234 -3.63 17.38 10.18
CA TYR A 234 -4.76 17.21 11.13
C TYR A 234 -6.15 16.78 10.54
N SER A 235 -6.64 17.50 9.52
CA SER A 235 -7.56 17.01 8.46
C SER A 235 -7.55 15.52 8.05
N THR A 236 -6.44 14.77 8.00
CA THR A 236 -6.35 13.39 7.52
C THR A 236 -6.74 12.43 8.64
N PHE A 237 -6.25 12.68 9.86
CA PHE A 237 -6.69 11.98 11.06
C PHE A 237 -8.14 12.34 11.42
N GLU A 238 -8.53 13.60 11.30
CA GLU A 238 -9.92 14.02 11.47
C GLU A 238 -10.82 13.48 10.34
N LYS A 239 -10.34 13.34 9.10
CA LYS A 239 -11.06 12.63 8.02
C LYS A 239 -11.23 11.15 8.36
N LEU A 240 -10.19 10.47 8.85
CA LEU A 240 -10.30 9.10 9.33
C LEU A 240 -11.34 9.02 10.45
N LYS A 241 -11.22 9.84 11.47
CA LYS A 241 -12.13 9.88 12.63
C LYS A 241 -13.57 10.22 12.23
N GLN A 242 -13.76 11.16 11.32
CA GLN A 242 -15.07 11.52 10.78
C GLN A 242 -15.66 10.37 9.95
N TYR A 243 -14.83 9.69 9.15
CA TYR A 243 -15.27 8.53 8.38
C TYR A 243 -15.64 7.36 9.30
N LEU A 244 -14.81 7.07 10.31
CA LEU A 244 -15.06 6.03 11.31
C LEU A 244 -16.30 6.31 12.18
N LYS A 245 -16.66 7.59 12.40
CA LYS A 245 -17.91 7.97 13.08
C LYS A 245 -19.16 7.69 12.26
N ASN A 246 -19.02 7.55 10.95
CA ASN A 246 -20.12 7.35 10.00
C ASN A 246 -20.25 5.89 9.51
N LEU A 247 -19.38 4.99 10.00
CA LEU A 247 -19.42 3.53 9.78
C LEU A 247 -20.09 2.82 10.95
#